data_AF-A0A3S0KQT4-F1
#
_entry.id   AF-A0A3S0KQT4-F1
#
_cell.length_a   1.000
_cell.length_b   1.000
_cell.length_c   1.000
_cell.angle_alpha   90.00
_cell.angle_beta   90.00
_cell.angle_gamma   90.00
#
_symmetry.space_group_name_H-M   'P 1'
#
loop_
_entity.id
_entity.type
_entity.pdbx_description
1 polymer ?
#
loop_
_entity_poly.entity_id
_entity_poly.type
_entity_poly.pdbx_seq_one_letter_code
_entity_poly.pdbx_strand_id
1 'polypeptide(L)'
;MTMRSSPCEQDKLQRLVDQVEQRQFHREERMSSARAWLVQWLSTPQADLNGRKPASFLEHDDFDLILLGLLVKRQTSREWMRAP
;
A
#
# COMPACT_ATOMS: atom_id res chain seq x y z
N MET A 1 -20.27 13.84 3.04
CA MET A 1 -20.12 13.23 4.37
C MET A 1 -18.64 13.07 4.64
N THR A 2 -18.06 13.92 5.47
CA THR A 2 -16.64 13.89 5.81
C THR A 2 -16.45 12.83 6.89
N MET A 3 -16.06 11.62 6.51
CA MET A 3 -15.70 10.59 7.47
C MET A 3 -14.53 11.11 8.30
N ARG A 4 -14.78 11.43 9.58
CA ARG A 4 -13.73 11.62 10.56
C ARG A 4 -13.11 10.24 10.77
N SER A 5 -12.00 9.98 10.11
CA SER A 5 -11.20 8.79 10.41
C SER A 5 -10.88 8.80 11.90
N SER A 6 -11.18 7.71 12.57
CA SER A 6 -10.82 7.48 13.95
C SER A 6 -9.29 7.58 14.09
N PRO A 7 -8.75 8.05 15.23
CA PRO A 7 -7.30 8.14 15.43
C PRO A 7 -6.58 6.81 15.11
N CYS A 8 -7.21 5.67 15.42
CA CYS A 8 -6.73 4.33 15.07
C CYS A 8 -6.54 4.11 13.55
N GLU A 9 -7.41 4.65 12.71
CA GLU A 9 -7.30 4.53 11.24
C GLU A 9 -6.17 5.42 10.69
N GLN A 10 -5.92 6.57 11.33
CA GLN A 10 -4.80 7.44 10.98
C GLN A 10 -3.46 6.79 11.32
N ASP A 11 -3.35 6.15 12.50
CA ASP A 11 -2.18 5.37 12.89
C ASP A 11 -1.90 4.21 11.90
N LYS A 12 -2.94 3.48 11.52
CA LYS A 12 -2.84 2.38 10.53
C LYS A 12 -2.37 2.87 9.16
N LEU A 13 -2.92 3.99 8.67
CA LEU A 13 -2.46 4.62 7.42
C LEU A 13 -1.01 5.11 7.52
N GLN A 14 -0.61 5.68 8.66
CA GLN A 14 0.76 6.13 8.85
C GLN A 14 1.74 4.96 8.80
N ARG A 15 1.43 3.82 9.42
CA ARG A 15 2.26 2.60 9.31
C ARG A 15 2.45 2.14 7.87
N LEU A 16 1.42 2.24 7.04
CA LEU A 16 1.52 1.91 5.61
C LEU A 16 2.44 2.89 4.87
N VAL A 17 2.33 4.19 5.15
CA VAL A 17 3.23 5.20 4.57
C VAL A 17 4.68 4.93 4.98
N ASP A 18 4.92 4.63 6.25
CA ASP A 18 6.26 4.32 6.76
C ASP A 18 6.85 3.08 6.07
N GLN A 19 6.04 2.07 5.80
CA GLN A 19 6.47 0.85 5.09
C GLN A 19 6.77 1.12 3.61
N VAL A 20 6.00 2.02 2.97
CA VAL A 20 6.30 2.49 1.61
C VAL A 20 7.59 3.29 1.53
N GLU A 21 7.87 4.10 2.55
CA GLU A 21 9.10 4.88 2.66
C GLU A 21 10.32 3.97 2.91
N GLN A 22 10.24 3.08 3.91
CA GLN A 22 11.30 2.13 4.27
C GLN A 22 11.72 1.25 3.08
N ARG A 23 10.76 0.79 2.28
CA ARG A 23 11.00 -0.04 1.09
C ARG A 23 11.25 0.77 -0.18
N GLN A 24 11.21 2.10 -0.09
CA GLN A 24 11.45 3.04 -1.19
C GLN A 24 10.58 2.79 -2.44
N PHE A 25 9.38 2.21 -2.31
CA PHE A 25 8.53 1.91 -3.46
C PHE A 25 8.20 3.16 -4.29
N HIS A 26 8.04 4.29 -3.62
CA HIS A 26 7.79 5.57 -4.28
C HIS A 26 8.96 6.02 -5.17
N ARG A 27 10.21 5.72 -4.80
CA ARG A 27 11.39 6.08 -5.59
C ARG A 27 11.52 5.22 -6.84
N GLU A 28 11.21 3.93 -6.74
CA GLU A 28 11.23 3.03 -7.88
C GLU A 28 10.28 3.50 -8.99
N GLU A 29 9.14 4.08 -8.63
CA GLU A 29 8.13 4.58 -9.57
C GLU A 29 8.23 6.09 -9.80
N ARG A 30 9.38 6.70 -9.45
CA ARG A 30 9.69 8.13 -9.66
C ARG A 30 8.65 9.09 -9.07
N MET A 31 8.00 8.67 -7.99
CA MET A 31 7.08 9.51 -7.23
C MET A 31 7.82 10.28 -6.15
N SER A 32 7.38 11.52 -5.91
CA SER A 32 8.02 12.44 -4.96
C SER A 32 7.70 12.15 -3.49
N SER A 33 6.68 11.34 -3.19
CA SER A 33 6.33 11.01 -1.80
C SER A 33 5.74 9.61 -1.65
N ALA A 34 6.07 8.95 -0.54
CA ALA A 34 5.48 7.68 -0.12
C ALA A 34 3.96 7.75 -0.01
N ARG A 35 3.42 8.87 0.49
CA ARG A 35 1.97 9.06 0.62
C ARG A 35 1.28 9.15 -0.73
N ALA A 36 1.81 9.92 -1.68
CA ALA A 36 1.24 10.00 -3.02
C ALA A 36 1.28 8.63 -3.71
N TRP A 37 2.40 7.90 -3.54
CA TRP A 37 2.51 6.54 -4.04
C TRP A 37 1.47 5.60 -3.44
N LEU A 38 1.29 5.64 -2.12
CA LEU A 38 0.30 4.80 -1.43
C LEU A 38 -1.11 5.10 -1.94
N VAL A 39 -1.49 6.38 -2.06
CA VAL A 39 -2.82 6.78 -2.58
C VAL A 39 -3.04 6.29 -4.01
N GLN A 40 -2.03 6.43 -4.87
CA GLN A 40 -2.10 5.93 -6.24
C GLN A 40 -2.22 4.40 -6.25
N TRP A 41 -1.40 3.69 -5.49
CA TRP A 41 -1.45 2.24 -5.40
C TRP A 41 -2.79 1.72 -4.90
N LEU A 42 -3.34 2.32 -3.83
CA LEU A 42 -4.67 2.01 -3.30
C LEU A 42 -5.76 2.18 -4.37
N SER A 43 -5.62 3.16 -5.25
CA SER A 43 -6.58 3.48 -6.31
C SER A 43 -6.39 2.65 -7.58
N THR A 44 -5.29 1.90 -7.69
CA THR A 44 -4.88 1.18 -8.90
C THR A 44 -5.22 -0.31 -8.77
N PRO A 45 -5.95 -0.90 -9.73
CA PRO A 45 -6.16 -2.35 -9.83
C PRO A 45 -4.86 -3.15 -9.73
N GLN A 46 -4.82 -4.18 -8.87
CA GLN A 46 -3.65 -5.05 -8.75
C GLN A 46 -3.94 -6.44 -9.32
N ALA A 47 -2.99 -6.98 -10.09
CA ALA A 47 -3.10 -8.34 -10.63
C ALA A 47 -3.19 -9.39 -9.50
N ASP A 48 -2.45 -9.20 -8.41
CA ASP A 48 -2.49 -10.03 -7.20
C ASP A 48 -3.86 -10.07 -6.52
N LEU A 49 -4.74 -9.11 -6.85
CA LEU A 49 -6.09 -8.99 -6.32
C LEU A 49 -7.16 -9.30 -7.37
N ASN A 50 -6.82 -10.04 -8.44
CA ASN A 50 -7.72 -10.31 -9.57
C ASN A 50 -8.29 -9.03 -10.18
N GLY A 51 -7.49 -7.97 -10.27
CA GLY A 51 -7.89 -6.67 -10.80
C GLY A 51 -8.68 -5.79 -9.83
N ARG A 52 -8.81 -6.16 -8.55
CA ARG A 52 -9.41 -5.29 -7.53
C ARG A 52 -8.41 -4.23 -7.05
N LYS A 53 -8.97 -3.12 -6.55
CA LYS A 53 -8.21 -2.01 -5.96
C LYS A 53 -7.90 -2.32 -4.50
N PRO A 54 -6.66 -2.12 -4.01
CA PRO A 54 -6.35 -2.35 -2.60
C PRO A 54 -7.19 -1.47 -1.65
N ALA A 55 -7.69 -0.32 -2.11
CA ALA A 55 -8.62 0.52 -1.36
C ALA A 55 -9.88 -0.21 -0.86
N SER A 56 -10.31 -1.31 -1.51
CA SER A 56 -11.45 -2.10 -1.03
C SER A 56 -11.19 -2.76 0.33
N PHE A 57 -9.93 -2.87 0.76
CA PHE A 57 -9.61 -3.41 2.08
C PHE A 57 -9.72 -2.38 3.19
N LEU A 58 -9.83 -1.08 2.89
CA LEU A 58 -9.87 -0.01 3.91
C LEU A 58 -11.11 -0.10 4.81
N GLU A 59 -12.15 -0.81 4.37
CA GLU A 59 -13.37 -1.05 5.16
C GLU A 59 -13.19 -2.16 6.22
N HIS A 60 -12.07 -2.88 6.21
CA HIS A 60 -11.79 -3.95 7.17
C HIS A 60 -11.04 -3.42 8.39
N ASP A 61 -11.35 -3.96 9.58
CA ASP A 61 -10.63 -3.60 10.81
C ASP A 61 -9.12 -3.86 10.70
N ASP A 62 -8.69 -4.94 10.05
CA ASP A 62 -7.28 -5.31 9.91
C ASP A 62 -6.67 -4.88 8.57
N PHE A 63 -7.18 -3.81 7.96
CA PHE A 63 -6.75 -3.38 6.62
C PHE A 63 -5.24 -3.15 6.52
N ASP A 64 -4.58 -2.65 7.57
CA ASP A 64 -3.15 -2.39 7.57
C ASP A 64 -2.36 -3.68 7.40
N LEU A 65 -2.71 -4.74 8.14
CA LEU A 65 -2.05 -6.05 8.01
C LEU A 65 -2.21 -6.63 6.61
N ILE A 66 -3.41 -6.53 6.02
CA ILE A 66 -3.68 -7.01 4.66
C ILE A 66 -2.82 -6.24 3.64
N LEU A 67 -2.87 -4.91 3.70
CA LEU A 67 -2.14 -4.06 2.76
C LEU A 67 -0.62 -4.20 2.92
N LEU A 68 -0.11 -4.36 4.15
CA LEU A 68 1.29 -4.67 4.40
C LEU A 68 1.71 -6.00 3.80
N GLY A 69 0.90 -7.05 3.95
CA GLY A 69 1.15 -8.35 3.33
C GLY A 69 1.24 -8.24 1.80
N LEU A 70 0.37 -7.45 1.17
CA LEU A 70 0.41 -7.20 -0.27
C LEU A 70 1.66 -6.42 -0.69
N LEU A 71 2.08 -5.42 0.08
CA LEU A 71 3.31 -4.68 -0.18
C LEU A 71 4.55 -5.58 -0.08
N VAL A 72 4.60 -6.47 0.93
CA VAL A 72 5.67 -7.46 1.08
C VAL A 72 5.71 -8.39 -0.11
N LYS A 73 4.56 -8.96 -0.50
CA LYS A 73 4.46 -9.84 -1.65
C LYS A 73 4.93 -9.15 -2.94
N ARG A 74 4.56 -7.88 -3.14
CA ARG A 74 5.00 -7.10 -4.31
C ARG A 74 6.52 -6.94 -4.34
N GLN A 75 7.16 -6.68 -3.19
CA GLN A 75 8.61 -6.62 -3.10
C GLN A 75 9.24 -7.97 -3.46
N THR A 76 8.80 -9.04 -2.82
CA THR A 76 9.40 -10.37 -3.04
C THR A 76 9.22 -10.80 -4.49
N SER A 77 8.02 -10.66 -5.09
CA SER A 77 7.81 -11.01 -6.49
C SER A 77 8.73 -10.23 -7.45
N ARG A 78 9.02 -8.95 -7.14
CA ARG A 78 9.99 -8.15 -7.90
C ARG A 78 11.43 -8.60 -7.69
N GLU A 79 11.81 -8.99 -6.48
CA GLU A 79 13.14 -9.54 -6.17
C GLU A 79 13.38 -10.86 -6.91
N TRP A 80 12.37 -11.75 -6.96
CA TRP A 80 12.44 -12.99 -7.73
C TRP A 80 12.47 -12.77 -9.25
N MET A 81 11.82 -11.73 -9.77
CA MET A 81 11.91 -11.35 -11.19
C MET A 81 13.21 -10.61 -11.55
N ARG A 82 13.89 -10.00 -10.56
CA ARG A 82 15.21 -9.37 -10.73
C ARG A 82 16.37 -10.33 -10.46
N ALA A 83 16.11 -11.55 -10.01
CA ALA A 83 17.13 -12.58 -9.88
C ALA A 83 17.61 -13.01 -11.29
N PRO A 84 18.93 -13.12 -11.52
CA PRO A 84 19.53 -13.38 -12.84
C PRO A 84 19.22 -14.77 -13.39
#